data_AF-A0AAD5UHZ5-F1
#
_entry.id   AF-A0AAD5UHZ5-F1
#
_cell.length_a   1.000
_cell.length_b   1.000
_cell.length_c   1.000
_cell.angle_alpha   90.00
_cell.angle_beta   90.00
_cell.angle_gamma   90.00
#
_symmetry.space_group_name_H-M   'P 1'
#
loop_
_entity.id
_entity.type
_entity.pdbx_description
1 polymer ?
#
loop_
_entity_poly.entity_id
_entity_poly.type
_entity_poly.pdbx_seq_one_letter_code
_entity_poly.pdbx_strand_id
1 'polypeptide(L)'
;MFLNTIGALLLATAANAQTHNITVVISADNLWTLNMPSGNSFIPIKGPLDGNGANYAWKQISTYTQSVNGNGPWLVSVQTYNEGNIAGFFSAVYLDGKPYTATGIAGSLWKGTQGECNPLWSTASYDDSNWQPASTPCTSAQESIWGNGYMNQIWQATPGLQTRGVWLPDCTATNAYPNNQWRLKVALPVAANTPVNNAVKSSAVPSSTSLIATQVTSAVQSSTAPAQTAVPSSNPLIGTNKDGKQCRKRSF
;
A
#
# COMPACT_ATOMS: atom_id res chain seq x y z
N MET A 1 -52.26 -29.66 30.32
CA MET A 1 -52.02 -28.60 29.33
C MET A 1 -50.51 -28.43 29.23
N PHE A 2 -49.84 -29.13 28.31
CA PHE A 2 -48.39 -29.06 28.12
C PHE A 2 -48.12 -28.15 26.92
N LEU A 3 -47.46 -27.00 27.14
CA LEU A 3 -46.92 -26.19 26.05
C LEU A 3 -45.49 -26.63 25.78
N ASN A 4 -45.29 -27.29 24.64
CA ASN A 4 -43.98 -27.49 24.02
C ASN A 4 -43.46 -26.15 23.50
N THR A 5 -42.33 -25.69 24.01
CA THR A 5 -41.58 -24.57 23.42
C THR A 5 -40.37 -25.16 22.71
N ILE A 6 -40.44 -25.23 21.38
CA ILE A 6 -39.30 -25.61 20.53
C ILE A 6 -38.43 -24.36 20.38
N GLY A 7 -37.26 -24.38 21.02
CA GLY A 7 -36.21 -23.39 20.81
C GLY A 7 -35.55 -23.63 19.46
N ALA A 8 -35.77 -22.71 18.51
CA ALA A 8 -35.00 -22.67 17.28
C ALA A 8 -33.60 -22.10 17.60
N LEU A 9 -32.60 -22.97 17.62
CA LEU A 9 -31.19 -22.60 17.67
C LEU A 9 -30.82 -22.02 16.30
N LEU A 10 -30.72 -20.69 16.19
CA LEU A 10 -30.11 -20.04 15.03
C LEU A 10 -28.62 -20.39 15.01
N LEU A 11 -28.23 -21.33 14.15
CA LEU A 11 -26.84 -21.47 13.71
C LEU A 11 -26.53 -20.31 12.76
N ALA A 12 -25.94 -19.24 13.29
CA ALA A 12 -25.27 -18.25 12.47
C ALA A 12 -24.10 -18.95 11.75
N THR A 13 -24.27 -19.25 10.47
CA THR A 13 -23.16 -19.63 9.60
C THR A 13 -22.24 -18.42 9.52
N ALA A 14 -21.10 -18.48 10.24
CA ALA A 14 -20.00 -17.57 9.99
C ALA A 14 -19.59 -17.75 8.53
N ALA A 15 -19.98 -16.82 7.66
CA ALA A 15 -19.47 -16.76 6.31
C ALA A 15 -17.94 -16.74 6.42
N ASN A 16 -17.28 -17.78 5.90
CA ASN A 16 -15.83 -17.83 5.85
C ASN A 16 -15.38 -16.70 4.94
N ALA A 17 -15.04 -15.56 5.53
CA ALA A 17 -14.64 -14.38 4.78
C ALA A 17 -13.35 -14.73 4.06
N GLN A 18 -13.38 -14.69 2.73
CA GLN A 18 -12.20 -14.96 1.90
C GLN A 18 -11.03 -14.10 2.39
N THR A 19 -9.88 -14.73 2.61
CA THR A 19 -8.65 -14.05 3.03
C THR A 19 -7.77 -13.81 1.81
N HIS A 20 -7.22 -12.60 1.72
CA HIS A 20 -6.31 -12.15 0.67
C HIS A 20 -5.03 -11.61 1.28
N ASN A 21 -3.95 -11.56 0.50
CA ASN A 21 -2.70 -10.93 0.89
C ASN A 21 -2.44 -9.68 0.05
N ILE A 22 -2.22 -8.56 0.72
CA ILE A 22 -1.73 -7.33 0.09
C ILE A 22 -0.24 -7.22 0.40
N THR A 23 0.58 -7.18 -0.65
CA THR A 23 2.02 -6.94 -0.53
C THR A 23 2.35 -5.56 -1.08
N VAL A 24 3.05 -4.76 -0.28
CA VAL A 24 3.52 -3.43 -0.65
C VAL A 24 5.04 -3.45 -0.67
N VAL A 25 5.60 -3.15 -1.84
CA VAL A 25 7.02 -2.78 -1.99
C VAL A 25 7.09 -1.26 -1.95
N ILE A 26 7.97 -0.71 -1.11
CA ILE A 26 8.06 0.73 -0.89
C ILE A 26 9.51 1.20 -0.75
N SER A 27 9.80 2.35 -1.33
CA SER A 27 10.98 3.15 -1.05
C SER A 27 10.64 4.63 -1.20
N ALA A 28 11.25 5.50 -0.40
CA ALA A 28 11.15 6.93 -0.60
C ALA A 28 12.40 7.66 -0.12
N ASP A 29 12.63 8.85 -0.67
CA ASP A 29 13.60 9.83 -0.18
C ASP A 29 12.82 11.00 0.46
N ASN A 30 12.95 11.29 1.75
CA ASN A 30 13.86 10.68 2.75
C ASN A 30 13.18 9.66 3.65
N LEU A 31 11.91 9.88 3.98
CA LEU A 31 11.16 9.14 4.99
C LEU A 31 9.76 8.82 4.50
N TRP A 32 9.16 7.79 5.09
CA TRP A 32 7.80 7.38 4.86
C TRP A 32 7.15 6.78 6.10
N THR A 33 5.84 6.90 6.15
CA THR A 33 4.97 6.20 7.10
C THR A 33 3.91 5.45 6.30
N LEU A 34 3.94 4.12 6.35
CA LEU A 34 3.01 3.22 5.69
C LEU A 34 1.94 2.76 6.68
N ASN A 35 0.68 2.88 6.29
CA ASN A 35 -0.43 2.22 6.96
C ASN A 35 -0.98 1.15 6.02
N MET A 36 -0.97 -0.09 6.48
CA MET A 36 -1.57 -1.23 5.80
C MET A 36 -2.88 -1.63 6.47
N PRO A 37 -3.84 -2.22 5.72
CA PRO A 37 -5.12 -2.64 6.26
C PRO A 37 -4.99 -3.76 7.30
N SER A 38 -5.22 -3.46 8.58
CA SER A 38 -5.16 -4.43 9.68
C SER A 38 -6.40 -4.36 10.57
N GLY A 39 -7.50 -4.99 10.16
CA GLY A 39 -8.72 -5.07 10.97
C GLY A 39 -9.19 -3.70 11.51
N ASN A 40 -9.40 -3.60 12.83
CA ASN A 40 -9.88 -2.39 13.52
C ASN A 40 -8.77 -1.46 14.06
N SER A 41 -7.48 -1.77 13.85
CA SER A 41 -6.37 -0.98 14.40
C SER A 41 -5.21 -0.92 13.43
N PHE A 42 -4.70 0.27 13.14
CA PHE A 42 -3.53 0.48 12.27
C PHE A 42 -2.31 0.78 13.14
N ILE A 43 -1.24 0.00 13.00
CA ILE A 43 0.08 0.39 13.51
C ILE A 43 0.86 0.99 12.34
N PRO A 44 1.18 2.30 12.37
CA PRO A 44 1.97 2.91 11.31
C PRO A 44 3.38 2.30 11.27
N ILE A 45 3.80 1.87 10.10
CA ILE A 45 5.15 1.37 9.84
C ILE A 45 5.98 2.55 9.34
N LYS A 46 7.10 2.83 10.01
CA LYS A 46 8.00 3.95 9.66
C LYS A 46 9.24 3.41 8.94
N GLY A 47 9.71 4.15 7.95
CA GLY A 47 10.95 3.88 7.24
C GLY A 47 11.37 5.06 6.36
N PRO A 48 12.39 4.91 5.51
CA PRO A 48 13.38 3.85 5.56
C PRO A 48 14.32 4.09 6.76
N LEU A 49 14.52 3.03 7.55
CA LEU A 49 15.48 3.04 8.65
C LEU A 49 16.60 2.05 8.31
N ASP A 50 17.83 2.39 8.67
CA ASP A 50 18.94 1.45 8.59
C ASP A 50 18.62 0.16 9.37
N GLY A 51 19.44 -0.88 9.18
CA GLY A 51 19.20 -2.19 9.83
C GLY A 51 19.13 -2.14 11.36
N ASN A 52 19.54 -1.03 11.98
CA ASN A 52 19.51 -0.82 13.43
C ASN A 52 18.39 0.12 13.88
N GLY A 53 17.55 0.62 12.96
CA GLY A 53 16.46 1.55 13.28
C GLY A 53 16.93 2.97 13.62
N ALA A 54 18.21 3.29 13.43
CA ALA A 54 18.87 4.45 14.01
C ALA A 54 19.11 5.59 13.03
N ASN A 55 19.28 5.30 11.72
CA ASN A 55 19.60 6.32 10.71
C ASN A 55 18.69 6.21 9.47
N TYR A 56 18.61 7.29 8.70
CA TYR A 56 17.91 7.31 7.42
C TYR A 56 18.63 6.44 6.38
N ALA A 57 17.92 5.46 5.85
CA ALA A 57 18.41 4.60 4.77
C ALA A 57 17.77 5.01 3.44
N TRP A 58 18.04 6.24 2.99
CA TRP A 58 17.63 6.69 1.65
C TRP A 58 18.00 5.62 0.61
N LYS A 59 17.08 5.29 -0.29
CA LYS A 59 17.17 4.16 -1.27
C LYS A 59 16.95 2.75 -0.72
N GLN A 60 16.63 2.56 0.56
CA GLN A 60 16.22 1.24 1.04
C GLN A 60 14.87 0.86 0.43
N ILE A 61 14.81 -0.35 -0.10
CA ILE A 61 13.58 -0.97 -0.60
C ILE A 61 13.08 -1.93 0.48
N SER A 62 11.86 -1.73 0.93
CA SER A 62 11.20 -2.55 1.94
C SER A 62 9.97 -3.23 1.36
N THR A 63 9.71 -4.46 1.79
CA THR A 63 8.53 -5.23 1.38
C THR A 63 7.74 -5.62 2.61
N TYR A 64 6.44 -5.32 2.61
CA TYR A 64 5.51 -5.67 3.66
C TYR A 64 4.34 -6.44 3.09
N THR A 65 3.87 -7.46 3.83
CA THR A 65 2.70 -8.25 3.45
C THR A 65 1.71 -8.29 4.59
N GLN A 66 0.43 -8.08 4.28
CA GLN A 66 -0.65 -8.10 5.25
C GLN A 66 -1.82 -8.93 4.73
N SER A 67 -2.31 -9.84 5.57
CA SER A 67 -3.54 -10.57 5.30
C SER A 67 -4.76 -9.73 5.64
N VAL A 68 -5.75 -9.75 4.75
CA VAL A 68 -7.02 -9.01 4.85
C VAL A 68 -8.19 -9.92 4.55
N ASN A 69 -9.36 -9.61 5.12
CA ASN A 69 -10.58 -10.40 4.92
C ASN A 69 -11.59 -9.64 4.04
N GLY A 70 -12.42 -10.39 3.34
CA GLY A 70 -13.48 -9.86 2.46
C GLY A 70 -12.96 -9.56 1.05
N ASN A 71 -13.64 -8.68 0.33
CA ASN A 71 -13.30 -8.35 -1.07
C ASN A 71 -12.79 -6.90 -1.24
N GLY A 72 -12.57 -6.19 -0.12
CA GLY A 72 -12.24 -4.76 -0.10
C GLY A 72 -13.48 -3.85 -0.23
N PRO A 73 -13.26 -2.53 -0.41
CA PRO A 73 -11.96 -1.89 -0.59
C PRO A 73 -11.17 -1.80 0.73
N TRP A 74 -9.90 -2.19 0.65
CA TRP A 74 -8.92 -1.98 1.70
C TRP A 74 -8.06 -0.77 1.37
N LEU A 75 -7.69 0.02 2.38
CA LEU A 75 -6.87 1.21 2.17
C LEU A 75 -5.41 0.91 2.52
N VAL A 76 -4.52 1.13 1.56
CA VAL A 76 -3.11 1.37 1.79
C VAL A 76 -2.88 2.88 1.73
N SER A 77 -2.20 3.44 2.74
CA SER A 77 -1.86 4.86 2.73
C SER A 77 -0.41 5.07 3.12
N VAL A 78 0.23 6.04 2.48
CA VAL A 78 1.64 6.37 2.70
C VAL A 78 1.76 7.88 2.87
N GLN A 79 2.45 8.31 3.91
CA GLN A 79 2.92 9.68 4.00
C GLN A 79 4.42 9.69 3.73
N THR A 80 4.88 10.40 2.71
CA THR A 80 6.31 10.58 2.43
C THR A 80 6.76 11.96 2.85
N TYR A 81 7.99 12.05 3.35
CA TYR A 81 8.61 13.27 3.84
C TYR A 81 9.96 13.41 3.18
N ASN A 82 10.24 14.63 2.73
CA ASN A 82 11.50 14.97 2.11
C ASN A 82 12.19 16.06 2.93
N GLU A 83 13.42 15.79 3.31
CA GLU A 83 14.33 16.63 4.09
C GLU A 83 15.50 17.15 3.23
N GLY A 84 15.61 16.72 1.98
CA GLY A 84 16.67 17.11 1.05
C GLY A 84 16.19 17.71 -0.27
N ASN A 85 17.10 17.77 -1.25
CA ASN A 85 16.82 18.29 -2.61
C ASN A 85 16.37 17.22 -3.59
N ILE A 86 16.37 15.96 -3.16
CA ILE A 86 16.03 14.79 -3.97
C ILE A 86 14.79 14.20 -3.35
N ALA A 87 13.74 14.06 -4.15
CA ALA A 87 12.52 13.44 -3.67
C ALA A 87 12.04 12.39 -4.67
N GLY A 88 11.51 11.31 -4.14
CA GLY A 88 10.95 10.24 -4.93
C GLY A 88 10.21 9.28 -4.02
N PHE A 89 9.00 8.92 -4.42
CA PHE A 89 8.22 7.84 -3.86
C PHE A 89 8.13 6.73 -4.91
N PHE A 90 8.55 5.53 -4.51
CA PHE A 90 8.49 4.33 -5.33
C PHE A 90 7.63 3.33 -4.58
N SER A 91 6.54 2.88 -5.19
CA SER A 91 5.77 1.79 -4.61
C SER A 91 5.09 0.93 -5.65
N ALA A 92 5.10 -0.37 -5.39
CA ALA A 92 4.30 -1.36 -6.09
C ALA A 92 3.43 -2.11 -5.09
N VAL A 93 2.22 -2.44 -5.51
CA VAL A 93 1.27 -3.23 -4.72
C VAL A 93 0.86 -4.46 -5.51
N TYR A 94 0.80 -5.57 -4.79
CA TYR A 94 0.37 -6.87 -5.28
C TYR A 94 -0.81 -7.35 -4.44
N LEU A 95 -1.79 -7.97 -5.09
CA LEU A 95 -2.91 -8.65 -4.45
C LEU A 95 -2.80 -10.14 -4.76
N ASP A 96 -2.67 -10.96 -3.72
CA ASP A 96 -2.45 -12.41 -3.81
C ASP A 96 -1.26 -12.78 -4.72
N GLY A 97 -0.18 -12.00 -4.61
CA GLY A 97 1.05 -12.18 -5.41
C GLY A 97 0.95 -11.72 -6.87
N LYS A 98 -0.20 -11.21 -7.32
CA LYS A 98 -0.37 -10.68 -8.68
C LYS A 98 -0.17 -9.17 -8.71
N PRO A 99 0.50 -8.61 -9.73
CA PRO A 99 0.62 -7.18 -9.92
C PRO A 99 -0.74 -6.46 -9.84
N TYR A 100 -0.87 -5.48 -8.94
CA TYR A 100 -2.08 -4.68 -8.81
C TYR A 100 -1.89 -3.27 -9.38
N THR A 101 -0.87 -2.55 -8.92
CA THR A 101 -0.49 -1.23 -9.45
C THR A 101 0.90 -0.83 -8.99
N ALA A 102 1.50 0.18 -9.63
CA ALA A 102 2.73 0.81 -9.17
C ALA A 102 2.69 2.33 -9.37
N THR A 103 3.64 3.04 -8.78
CA THR A 103 3.87 4.46 -9.04
C THR A 103 4.56 4.69 -10.39
N GLY A 104 4.26 5.83 -11.01
CA GLY A 104 4.92 6.32 -12.22
C GLY A 104 4.70 5.48 -13.48
N ILE A 105 3.62 4.69 -13.49
CA ILE A 105 3.12 3.97 -14.66
C ILE A 105 1.80 4.58 -15.13
N ALA A 106 1.50 4.45 -16.43
CA ALA A 106 0.22 4.84 -16.97
C ALA A 106 -0.92 4.07 -16.29
N GLY A 107 -1.96 4.79 -15.84
CA GLY A 107 -3.09 4.19 -15.15
C GLY A 107 -2.81 3.74 -13.71
N SER A 108 -1.76 4.29 -13.07
CA SER A 108 -1.52 4.06 -11.65
C SER A 108 -2.78 4.34 -10.82
N LEU A 109 -3.13 3.41 -9.93
CA LEU A 109 -4.28 3.52 -9.04
C LEU A 109 -3.95 4.28 -7.75
N TRP A 110 -2.67 4.58 -7.53
CA TRP A 110 -2.25 5.47 -6.46
C TRP A 110 -2.74 6.89 -6.74
N LYS A 111 -3.26 7.52 -5.70
CA LYS A 111 -3.60 8.94 -5.71
C LYS A 111 -2.77 9.67 -4.68
N GLY A 112 -2.30 10.87 -5.03
CA GLY A 112 -1.44 11.70 -4.21
C GLY A 112 -1.99 13.12 -4.03
N THR A 113 -1.66 13.73 -2.91
CA THR A 113 -1.73 15.18 -2.75
C THR A 113 -0.58 15.66 -1.88
N GLN A 114 -0.28 16.96 -1.97
CA GLN A 114 0.76 17.59 -1.18
C GLN A 114 0.12 18.30 0.03
N GLY A 115 0.64 18.02 1.22
CA GLY A 115 0.27 18.70 2.45
C GLY A 115 -1.17 18.47 2.87
N GLU A 116 -1.73 17.27 2.72
CA GLU A 116 -3.04 16.97 3.32
C GLU A 116 -2.96 17.02 4.85
N CYS A 117 -3.85 17.79 5.45
CA CYS A 117 -3.83 18.07 6.88
C CYS A 117 -5.10 17.61 7.59
N ASN A 118 -6.10 17.14 6.85
CA ASN A 118 -7.22 16.45 7.45
C ASN A 118 -6.72 15.16 8.14
N PRO A 119 -6.84 15.01 9.47
CA PRO A 119 -6.30 13.84 10.17
C PRO A 119 -6.94 12.52 9.70
N LEU A 120 -8.12 12.58 9.09
CA LEU A 120 -8.86 11.46 8.52
C LEU A 120 -8.35 11.06 7.12
N TRP A 121 -7.36 11.75 6.55
CA TRP A 121 -6.84 11.42 5.21
C TRP A 121 -6.35 10.00 5.08
N SER A 122 -6.04 9.29 6.16
CA SER A 122 -5.59 7.89 6.15
C SER A 122 -6.71 6.89 6.47
N THR A 123 -7.98 7.30 6.45
CA THR A 123 -9.14 6.41 6.70
C THR A 123 -9.81 5.99 5.40
N ALA A 124 -10.40 4.79 5.38
CA ALA A 124 -11.02 4.23 4.17
C ALA A 124 -12.16 5.10 3.60
N SER A 125 -12.89 5.82 4.46
CA SER A 125 -14.02 6.67 4.10
C SER A 125 -13.62 8.04 3.55
N TYR A 126 -12.35 8.45 3.67
CA TYR A 126 -11.90 9.75 3.15
C TYR A 126 -12.04 9.82 1.62
N ASP A 127 -12.60 10.94 1.15
CA ASP A 127 -12.73 11.21 -0.27
C ASP A 127 -11.42 11.74 -0.86
N ASP A 128 -10.85 10.96 -1.76
CA ASP A 128 -9.63 11.25 -2.52
C ASP A 128 -9.94 11.49 -4.01
N SER A 129 -11.20 11.78 -4.37
CA SER A 129 -11.64 12.05 -5.75
C SER A 129 -10.80 13.15 -6.42
N ASN A 130 -10.43 14.19 -5.68
CA ASN A 130 -9.68 15.36 -6.18
C ASN A 130 -8.15 15.21 -6.10
N TRP A 131 -7.64 14.03 -5.71
CA TRP A 131 -6.21 13.78 -5.62
C TRP A 131 -5.63 13.38 -6.98
N GLN A 132 -4.38 13.75 -7.22
CA GLN A 132 -3.72 13.51 -8.50
C GLN A 132 -3.31 12.04 -8.62
N PRO A 133 -3.47 11.40 -9.79
CA PRO A 133 -2.95 10.06 -9.98
C PRO A 133 -1.42 10.07 -9.95
N ALA A 134 -0.81 9.07 -9.31
CA ALA A 134 0.63 8.89 -9.28
C ALA A 134 1.16 8.25 -10.59
N SER A 135 0.66 8.70 -11.73
CA SER A 135 0.95 8.12 -13.04
C SER A 135 2.13 8.78 -13.76
N THR A 136 2.43 10.04 -13.41
CA THR A 136 3.51 10.81 -14.05
C THR A 136 4.81 10.56 -13.28
N PRO A 137 5.80 9.84 -13.85
CA PRO A 137 7.08 9.65 -13.21
C PRO A 137 7.88 10.96 -13.20
N CYS A 138 8.86 11.03 -12.30
CA CYS A 138 9.90 12.05 -12.36
C CYS A 138 10.62 12.00 -13.71
N THR A 139 11.19 13.12 -14.13
CA THR A 139 11.97 13.19 -15.38
C THR A 139 13.19 12.28 -15.30
N SER A 140 13.71 11.87 -16.46
CA SER A 140 14.94 11.06 -16.53
C SER A 140 16.14 11.73 -15.84
N ALA A 141 16.21 13.07 -15.86
CA ALA A 141 17.23 13.83 -15.15
C ALA A 141 17.10 13.67 -13.62
N GLN A 142 15.89 13.76 -13.08
CA GLN A 142 15.64 13.58 -11.64
C GLN A 142 15.89 12.13 -11.21
N GLU A 143 15.44 11.16 -12.01
CA GLU A 143 15.68 9.75 -11.70
C GLU A 143 17.15 9.34 -11.82
N SER A 144 17.94 10.02 -12.68
CA SER A 144 19.37 9.73 -12.79
C SER A 144 20.14 9.93 -11.47
N ILE A 145 19.62 10.76 -10.56
CA ILE A 145 20.17 10.99 -9.22
C ILE A 145 20.11 9.71 -8.36
N TRP A 146 19.10 8.88 -8.59
CA TRP A 146 18.97 7.60 -7.90
C TRP A 146 19.98 6.57 -8.42
N GLY A 147 20.35 6.70 -9.70
CA GLY A 147 21.34 5.87 -10.38
C GLY A 147 20.77 4.56 -10.92
N ASN A 148 21.35 4.07 -12.01
CA ASN A 148 20.89 2.86 -12.70
C ASN A 148 20.90 1.61 -11.81
N GLY A 149 21.86 1.52 -10.88
CA GLY A 149 21.92 0.40 -9.93
C GLY A 149 20.68 0.32 -9.04
N TYR A 150 20.21 1.46 -8.53
CA TYR A 150 18.98 1.53 -7.75
C TYR A 150 17.75 1.21 -8.60
N MET A 151 17.68 1.74 -9.82
CA MET A 151 16.57 1.46 -10.73
C MET A 151 16.46 -0.04 -11.06
N ASN A 152 17.59 -0.72 -11.23
CA ASN A 152 17.60 -2.18 -11.39
C ASN A 152 17.12 -2.91 -10.14
N GLN A 153 17.53 -2.47 -8.95
CA GLN A 153 17.08 -3.06 -7.68
C GLN A 153 15.57 -2.89 -7.48
N ILE A 154 15.00 -1.72 -7.76
CA ILE A 154 13.56 -1.51 -7.61
C ILE A 154 12.76 -2.33 -8.62
N TRP A 155 13.22 -2.47 -9.87
CA TRP A 155 12.55 -3.33 -10.85
C TRP A 155 12.66 -4.82 -10.52
N GLN A 156 13.77 -5.26 -9.93
CA GLN A 156 13.90 -6.63 -9.42
C GLN A 156 12.96 -6.88 -8.23
N ALA A 157 12.81 -5.90 -7.35
CA ALA A 157 11.90 -5.97 -6.21
C ALA A 157 10.42 -5.84 -6.61
N THR A 158 10.14 -5.29 -7.80
CA THR A 158 8.78 -5.06 -8.31
C THR A 158 8.54 -5.78 -9.63
N PRO A 159 8.66 -7.13 -9.68
CA PRO A 159 8.53 -7.88 -10.91
C PRO A 159 7.16 -7.66 -11.56
N GLY A 160 7.16 -7.49 -12.88
CA GLY A 160 5.96 -7.24 -13.68
C GLY A 160 5.42 -5.80 -13.60
N LEU A 161 6.02 -4.94 -12.77
CA LEU A 161 5.65 -3.54 -12.64
C LEU A 161 6.89 -2.67 -12.86
N GLN A 162 6.90 -1.86 -13.92
CA GLN A 162 7.99 -0.90 -14.16
C GLN A 162 7.86 0.29 -13.20
N THR A 163 8.06 0.06 -11.91
CA THR A 163 7.91 1.08 -10.87
C THR A 163 8.87 2.23 -11.13
N ARG A 164 8.34 3.45 -11.07
CA ARG A 164 9.09 4.70 -11.26
C ARG A 164 8.84 5.66 -10.12
N GLY A 165 9.78 6.60 -9.95
CA GLY A 165 9.71 7.58 -8.89
C GLY A 165 8.64 8.60 -9.20
N VAL A 166 7.84 8.96 -8.20
CA VAL A 166 6.87 10.06 -8.30
C VAL A 166 7.03 10.99 -7.11
N TRP A 167 6.73 12.27 -7.30
CA TRP A 167 6.66 13.22 -6.21
C TRP A 167 5.88 14.45 -6.66
N LEU A 168 4.96 14.93 -5.83
CA LEU A 168 4.13 16.07 -6.15
C LEU A 168 4.80 17.41 -5.75
N PRO A 169 4.61 18.47 -6.56
CA PRO A 169 3.89 18.47 -7.83
C PRO A 169 4.68 17.90 -9.02
N ASP A 170 6.01 17.94 -8.99
CA ASP A 170 6.85 17.74 -10.18
C ASP A 170 8.24 17.14 -9.89
N CYS A 171 8.40 16.44 -8.77
CA CYS A 171 9.68 15.95 -8.28
C CYS A 171 10.78 17.02 -8.08
N THR A 172 10.41 18.29 -8.06
CA THR A 172 11.28 19.35 -7.58
C THR A 172 11.01 19.54 -6.09
N ALA A 173 11.94 19.07 -5.26
CA ALA A 173 11.93 19.37 -3.85
C ALA A 173 12.46 20.80 -3.63
N THR A 174 11.63 21.81 -3.88
CA THR A 174 12.04 23.21 -3.76
C THR A 174 12.08 23.70 -2.31
N ASN A 175 11.50 22.95 -1.37
CA ASN A 175 11.48 23.30 0.05
C ASN A 175 11.60 22.03 0.90
N ALA A 176 12.19 22.17 2.09
CA ALA A 176 11.89 21.24 3.18
C ALA A 176 10.37 21.29 3.42
N TYR A 177 9.70 20.15 3.58
CA TYR A 177 8.29 20.02 4.01
C TYR A 177 7.10 19.98 3.02
N PRO A 178 7.22 19.68 1.71
CA PRO A 178 6.07 19.16 0.98
C PRO A 178 5.90 17.68 1.28
N ASN A 179 5.29 17.36 2.43
CA ASN A 179 4.88 15.98 2.69
C ASN A 179 3.85 15.59 1.64
N ASN A 180 4.06 14.46 0.96
CA ASN A 180 3.03 13.92 0.08
C ASN A 180 2.26 12.83 0.82
N GLN A 181 0.95 12.87 0.69
CA GLN A 181 0.06 11.82 1.15
C GLN A 181 -0.40 11.04 -0.06
N TRP A 182 -0.25 9.72 0.02
CA TRP A 182 -0.59 8.78 -1.03
C TRP A 182 -1.63 7.81 -0.50
N ARG A 183 -2.64 7.52 -1.31
CA ARG A 183 -3.72 6.58 -1.01
C ARG A 183 -3.88 5.61 -2.17
N LEU A 184 -4.13 4.36 -1.82
CA LEU A 184 -4.52 3.30 -2.74
C LEU A 184 -5.66 2.50 -2.13
N LYS A 185 -6.80 2.47 -2.80
CA LYS A 185 -7.90 1.56 -2.50
C LYS A 185 -7.67 0.28 -3.28
N VAL A 186 -7.44 -0.82 -2.57
CA VAL A 186 -7.26 -2.16 -3.12
C VAL A 186 -8.57 -2.91 -2.98
N ALA A 187 -9.08 -3.48 -4.06
CA ALA A 187 -10.24 -4.34 -4.06
C ALA A 187 -10.06 -5.43 -5.10
N LEU A 188 -10.74 -6.57 -4.90
CA LEU A 188 -10.88 -7.54 -5.98
C LEU A 188 -11.58 -6.86 -7.18
N PRO A 189 -11.20 -7.21 -8.42
CA PRO A 189 -12.01 -6.85 -9.58
C PRO A 189 -13.44 -7.34 -9.31
N VAL A 190 -14.42 -6.43 -9.36
CA VAL A 190 -15.82 -6.82 -9.32
C VAL A 190 -16.02 -7.73 -10.53
N ALA A 191 -16.32 -9.02 -10.31
CA ALA A 191 -16.71 -9.90 -11.40
C ALA A 191 -17.83 -9.18 -12.13
N ALA A 192 -17.63 -8.88 -13.41
CA ALA A 192 -18.71 -8.33 -14.21
C ALA A 192 -19.87 -9.31 -14.08
N ASN A 193 -21.00 -8.86 -13.51
CA ASN A 193 -22.23 -9.62 -13.50
C ASN A 193 -22.72 -9.71 -14.96
N THR A 194 -22.09 -10.56 -15.76
CA THR A 194 -22.69 -11.03 -17.01
C THR A 194 -23.96 -11.77 -16.59
N PRO A 195 -25.15 -11.36 -17.06
CA PRO A 195 -26.35 -12.15 -16.84
C PRO A 195 -26.09 -13.56 -17.37
N VAL A 196 -26.12 -14.55 -16.47
CA VAL A 196 -26.07 -15.96 -16.86
C VAL A 196 -27.38 -16.23 -17.59
N ASN A 197 -27.34 -16.14 -18.92
CA ASN A 197 -28.44 -16.62 -19.73
C ASN A 197 -28.38 -18.14 -19.67
N ASN A 198 -29.30 -18.73 -18.90
CA ASN A 198 -29.49 -20.18 -18.79
C ASN A 198 -29.76 -20.77 -20.18
N ALA A 199 -28.71 -21.25 -20.84
CA ALA A 199 -28.81 -22.18 -21.96
C ALA A 199 -28.04 -23.45 -21.58
N VAL A 200 -28.80 -24.42 -21.08
CA VAL A 200 -28.37 -25.80 -20.91
C VAL A 200 -27.93 -26.35 -22.26
N LYS A 201 -26.68 -26.81 -22.36
CA LYS A 201 -26.37 -28.00 -23.15
C LYS A 201 -25.19 -28.74 -22.53
N SER A 202 -25.55 -29.89 -21.96
CA SER A 202 -24.67 -30.95 -21.49
C SER A 202 -23.67 -31.35 -22.58
N SER A 203 -22.39 -31.41 -22.24
CA SER A 203 -21.47 -32.37 -22.84
C SER A 203 -20.32 -32.68 -21.89
N ALA A 204 -20.02 -33.97 -21.84
CA ALA A 204 -19.26 -34.68 -20.81
C ALA A 204 -17.81 -34.23 -20.58
N VAL A 205 -17.38 -34.51 -19.35
CA VAL A 205 -16.01 -34.64 -18.85
C VAL A 205 -15.18 -35.58 -19.73
N PRO A 206 -13.86 -35.33 -19.85
CA PRO A 206 -12.92 -36.40 -19.55
C PRO A 206 -11.90 -35.98 -18.49
N SER A 207 -11.77 -36.88 -17.52
CA SER A 207 -10.75 -36.89 -16.48
C SER A 207 -9.36 -37.07 -17.08
N SER A 208 -8.40 -36.28 -16.62
CA SER A 208 -7.00 -36.72 -16.58
C SER A 208 -6.32 -36.14 -15.33
N THR A 209 -6.24 -37.00 -14.33
CA THR A 209 -5.34 -36.89 -13.18
C THR A 209 -3.90 -37.03 -13.67
N SER A 210 -3.00 -36.12 -13.28
CA SER A 210 -1.62 -36.43 -12.86
C SER A 210 -0.97 -35.21 -12.23
N LEU A 211 -0.57 -35.40 -10.98
CA LEU A 211 0.16 -34.49 -10.09
C LEU A 211 1.62 -34.36 -10.53
N ILE A 212 2.17 -33.14 -10.50
CA ILE A 212 3.55 -32.90 -10.05
C ILE A 212 3.54 -31.63 -9.19
N ALA A 213 3.49 -31.84 -7.87
CA ALA A 213 3.74 -30.80 -6.88
C ALA A 213 5.25 -30.70 -6.65
N THR A 214 5.90 -29.69 -7.24
CA THR A 214 7.25 -29.31 -6.83
C THR A 214 7.11 -28.36 -5.64
N GLN A 215 7.30 -28.89 -4.43
CA GLN A 215 7.50 -28.08 -3.24
C GLN A 215 8.79 -27.27 -3.41
N VAL A 216 8.66 -25.96 -3.58
CA VAL A 216 9.76 -25.03 -3.30
C VAL A 216 9.48 -24.47 -1.91
N THR A 217 10.24 -24.95 -0.93
CA THR A 217 10.28 -24.40 0.42
C THR A 217 10.97 -23.03 0.38
N SER A 218 10.19 -21.97 0.18
CA SER A 218 10.66 -20.61 0.47
C SER A 218 10.57 -20.39 1.98
N ALA A 219 11.75 -20.21 2.61
CA ALA A 219 11.86 -19.91 4.03
C ALA A 219 11.08 -18.64 4.37
N VAL A 220 10.06 -18.77 5.22
CA VAL A 220 9.37 -17.65 5.86
C VAL A 220 10.30 -17.13 6.95
N GLN A 221 11.01 -16.04 6.69
CA GLN A 221 11.62 -15.25 7.76
C GLN A 221 10.51 -14.44 8.44
N SER A 222 10.00 -14.99 9.53
CA SER A 222 9.28 -14.25 10.57
C SER A 222 10.24 -13.21 11.15
N SER A 223 10.12 -11.94 10.75
CA SER A 223 10.71 -10.84 11.49
C SER A 223 9.69 -10.33 12.50
N THR A 224 9.93 -10.64 13.76
CA THR A 224 9.34 -9.92 14.89
C THR A 224 9.81 -8.47 14.81
N ALA A 225 8.87 -7.54 14.68
CA ALA A 225 9.17 -6.11 14.73
C ALA A 225 9.85 -5.77 16.07
N PRO A 226 11.01 -5.08 16.07
CA PRO A 226 11.63 -4.65 17.32
C PRO A 226 10.75 -3.60 18.00
N ALA A 227 10.59 -3.74 19.32
CA ALA A 227 9.94 -2.74 20.15
C ALA A 227 10.73 -1.43 20.09
N GLN A 228 10.11 -0.34 19.59
CA GLN A 228 10.73 0.98 19.57
C GLN A 228 10.56 1.66 20.92
N THR A 229 11.68 2.00 21.55
CA THR A 229 11.78 2.97 22.65
C THR A 229 11.54 4.38 22.13
N ALA A 230 10.72 5.15 22.85
CA ALA A 230 10.33 6.51 22.48
C ALA A 230 11.54 7.46 22.43
N VAL A 231 11.70 8.18 21.32
CA VAL A 231 12.64 9.29 21.16
C VAL A 231 11.98 10.58 21.71
N PRO A 232 12.68 11.42 22.50
CA PRO A 232 12.09 12.61 23.10
C PRO A 232 11.76 13.69 22.06
N SER A 233 10.53 14.20 22.18
CA SER A 233 9.93 15.24 21.36
C SER A 233 10.64 16.59 21.52
N SER A 234 11.19 17.14 20.44
CA SER A 234 11.48 18.58 20.32
C SER A 234 10.38 19.28 19.49
N ASN A 235 10.12 20.55 19.82
CA ASN A 235 8.99 21.39 19.40
C ASN A 235 8.49 21.21 17.94
N PRO A 236 7.17 21.22 17.69
CA PRO A 236 6.62 21.03 16.36
C PRO A 236 6.83 22.26 15.48
N LEU A 237 7.65 22.11 14.43
CA LEU A 237 7.70 23.06 13.31
C LEU A 237 6.42 22.94 12.47
N ILE A 238 5.84 24.10 12.14
CA ILE A 238 4.56 24.25 11.44
C ILE A 238 4.84 24.37 9.93
N GLY A 239 4.29 23.46 9.11
CA GLY A 239 4.31 23.57 7.64
C GLY A 239 2.98 24.09 7.09
N THR A 240 2.95 24.64 5.88
CA THR A 240 1.71 25.11 5.21
C THR A 240 1.27 24.16 4.10
N ASN A 241 -0.02 23.83 4.01
CA ASN A 241 -0.57 23.02 2.91
C ASN A 241 -0.72 23.82 1.60
N LYS A 242 -1.16 23.13 0.54
CA LYS A 242 -1.48 23.71 -0.77
C LYS A 242 -2.49 24.88 -0.74
N ASP A 243 -3.28 25.00 0.33
CA ASP A 243 -4.27 26.07 0.53
C ASP A 243 -3.78 27.14 1.53
N GLY A 244 -2.49 27.12 1.91
CA GLY A 244 -1.91 28.04 2.89
C GLY A 244 -2.30 27.78 4.35
N LYS A 245 -2.88 26.63 4.68
CA LYS A 245 -3.22 26.23 6.06
C LYS A 245 -2.03 25.62 6.78
N GLN A 246 -1.83 26.03 8.01
CA GLN A 246 -0.80 25.49 8.90
C GLN A 246 -1.12 24.06 9.36
N CYS A 247 -0.13 23.17 9.29
CA CYS A 247 -0.24 21.76 9.55
C CYS A 247 0.80 21.31 10.55
N ARG A 248 0.36 20.59 11.58
CA ARG A 248 1.24 20.08 12.63
C ARG A 248 2.01 18.86 12.12
N LYS A 249 3.32 18.85 12.34
CA LYS A 249 4.18 17.66 12.20
C LYS A 249 3.61 16.53 13.08
N ARG A 250 3.31 15.36 12.51
CA ARG A 250 3.21 14.13 13.32
C ARG A 250 4.65 13.70 13.61
N SER A 251 4.97 13.49 14.87
CA SER A 251 6.33 13.10 15.28
C SER A 251 6.69 11.73 14.71
N PHE A 252 7.86 11.66 14.08
CA PHE A 252 8.58 10.41 13.85
C PHE A 252 9.13 9.89 15.17
#